data_AF-M7X4X6-F1
#
_entry.id   AF-M7X4X6-F1
#
_cell.length_a   1.000
_cell.length_b   1.000
_cell.length_c   1.000
_cell.angle_alpha   90.00
_cell.angle_beta   90.00
_cell.angle_gamma   90.00
#
_symmetry.space_group_name_H-M   'P 1'
#
loop_
_entity.id
_entity.type
_entity.pdbx_description
1 polymer ?
#
loop_
_entity_poly.entity_id
_entity_poly.type
_entity_poly.pdbx_seq_one_letter_code
_entity_poly.pdbx_strand_id
1 'polypeptide(L)'
;MARLYALTVIHIEDDSKTKILYCKSDLGCFGLFQSNTIKEFIRFGFIEMSQRCERDKRMVIKSNEYGGVLFNLLVKPDGLGIGILTNLDYPKNTITYIIHRSFELFYYNIVDDIITSSCIKSSSSELDYLFTHFNNQKNCKLSKEEMIKTELDETNEKMSVLVTKLISREDELQDIVSKSEILSDKSKVFFKKAKKSKRCHVPCVIQ
;
A
#
# COMPACT_ATOMS: atom_id res chain seq x y z
N MET A 1 4.30 -4.81 -17.05
CA MET A 1 2.83 -4.62 -17.27
C MET A 1 2.24 -4.06 -15.99
N ALA A 2 1.47 -2.96 -16.05
CA ALA A 2 0.92 -2.29 -14.87
C ALA A 2 0.01 -3.23 -14.04
N ARG A 3 0.21 -3.25 -12.72
CA ARG A 3 -0.57 -4.07 -11.79
C ARG A 3 -0.78 -3.40 -10.44
N LEU A 4 -1.99 -3.55 -9.91
CA LEU A 4 -2.39 -3.14 -8.58
C LEU A 4 -2.39 -4.36 -7.65
N TYR A 5 -1.49 -4.39 -6.66
CA TYR A 5 -1.36 -5.52 -5.74
C TYR A 5 -2.25 -5.37 -4.51
N ALA A 6 -2.40 -4.17 -3.97
CA ALA A 6 -3.21 -3.93 -2.79
C ALA A 6 -3.74 -2.50 -2.69
N LEU A 7 -4.91 -2.37 -2.06
CA LEU A 7 -5.54 -1.13 -1.60
C LEU A 7 -5.91 -1.31 -0.13
N THR A 8 -5.44 -0.40 0.72
CA THR A 8 -5.57 -0.47 2.18
C THR A 8 -6.09 0.85 2.70
N VAL A 9 -7.03 0.79 3.65
CA VAL A 9 -7.47 1.95 4.43
C VAL A 9 -6.91 1.77 5.84
N ILE A 10 -6.23 2.79 6.33
CA ILE A 10 -5.63 2.81 7.66
C ILE A 10 -6.12 4.02 8.45
N HIS A 11 -6.08 3.92 9.77
CA HIS A 11 -6.33 5.03 10.68
C HIS A 11 -5.19 5.12 11.68
N ILE A 12 -4.58 6.30 11.77
CA ILE A 12 -3.51 6.61 12.72
C ILE A 12 -4.14 7.32 13.90
N GLU A 13 -4.19 6.63 15.04
CA GLU A 13 -4.67 7.17 16.30
C GLU A 13 -3.63 8.14 16.91
N ASP A 14 -4.05 8.96 17.87
CA ASP A 14 -3.18 9.99 18.46
C ASP A 14 -1.96 9.41 19.20
N ASP A 15 -2.02 8.15 19.65
CA ASP A 15 -0.89 7.41 20.24
C ASP A 15 0.08 6.83 19.19
N SER A 16 0.02 7.31 17.94
CA SER A 16 0.76 6.79 16.78
C SER A 16 0.51 5.30 16.46
N LYS A 17 -0.50 4.71 17.10
CA LYS A 17 -0.99 3.36 16.79
C LYS A 17 -1.73 3.39 15.47
N THR A 18 -1.35 2.51 14.55
CA THR A 18 -2.01 2.38 13.25
C THR A 18 -2.92 1.17 13.24
N LYS A 19 -4.19 1.40 12.89
CA LYS A 19 -5.19 0.35 12.67
C LYS A 19 -5.50 0.22 11.19
N ILE A 20 -5.50 -1.00 10.67
CA ILE A 20 -5.98 -1.27 9.30
C ILE A 20 -7.49 -1.47 9.36
N LEU A 21 -8.24 -0.57 8.73
CA LEU A 21 -9.70 -0.63 8.65
C LEU A 21 -10.17 -1.52 7.50
N TYR A 22 -9.48 -1.46 6.36
CA TYR A 22 -9.79 -2.25 5.17
C TYR A 22 -8.51 -2.62 4.42
N CYS A 23 -8.48 -3.77 3.79
CA CYS A 23 -7.36 -4.22 2.97
C CYS A 23 -7.83 -5.21 1.92
N LYS A 24 -7.75 -4.80 0.65
CA LYS A 24 -7.95 -5.66 -0.51
C LYS A 24 -6.62 -5.90 -1.18
N SER A 25 -6.38 -7.14 -1.60
CA SER A 25 -5.14 -7.52 -2.28
C SER A 25 -5.42 -8.56 -3.35
N ASP A 26 -4.81 -8.40 -4.52
CA ASP A 26 -4.76 -9.42 -5.56
C ASP A 26 -3.33 -9.95 -5.70
N LEU A 27 -3.17 -11.22 -5.30
CA LEU A 27 -1.90 -11.94 -5.33
C LEU A 27 -1.98 -13.18 -6.23
N GLY A 28 -2.92 -13.22 -7.18
CA GLY A 28 -3.12 -14.39 -8.06
C GLY A 28 -1.90 -14.79 -8.89
N CYS A 29 -0.89 -13.92 -9.01
CA CYS A 29 0.39 -14.27 -9.64
C CYS A 29 1.41 -14.92 -8.70
N PHE A 30 1.11 -15.06 -7.42
CA PHE A 30 1.97 -15.73 -6.44
C PHE A 30 1.37 -17.08 -6.05
N GLY A 31 2.22 -18.06 -5.74
CA GLY A 31 1.75 -19.37 -5.27
C GLY A 31 0.89 -19.24 -4.00
N LEU A 32 -0.18 -20.05 -3.90
CA LEU A 32 -1.19 -19.96 -2.82
C LEU A 32 -0.57 -19.89 -1.41
N PHE A 33 0.46 -20.71 -1.16
CA PHE A 33 1.16 -20.75 0.14
C PHE A 33 1.95 -19.48 0.46
N GLN A 34 2.44 -18.77 -0.56
CA GLN A 34 3.18 -17.52 -0.39
C GLN A 34 2.22 -16.32 -0.27
N SER A 35 1.01 -16.43 -0.82
CA SER A 35 0.05 -15.33 -0.86
C SER A 35 -0.33 -14.81 0.54
N ASN A 36 -0.54 -15.68 1.53
CA ASN A 36 -0.87 -15.25 2.89
C ASN A 36 0.30 -14.52 3.56
N THR A 37 1.51 -15.04 3.41
CA THR A 37 2.71 -14.38 3.91
C THR A 37 2.91 -13.01 3.25
N ILE A 38 2.70 -12.92 1.94
CA ILE A 38 2.79 -11.65 1.21
C ILE A 38 1.72 -10.67 1.72
N LYS A 39 0.48 -11.10 1.96
CA LYS A 39 -0.56 -10.25 2.57
C LYS A 39 -0.12 -9.68 3.91
N GLU A 40 0.46 -10.50 4.78
CA GLU A 40 0.98 -10.04 6.08
C GLU A 40 2.10 -9.01 5.89
N PHE A 41 3.02 -9.22 4.94
CA PHE A 41 4.07 -8.25 4.63
C PHE A 41 3.55 -6.94 4.04
N ILE A 42 2.50 -6.97 3.22
CA ILE A 42 1.86 -5.77 2.69
C ILE A 42 1.27 -4.94 3.83
N ARG A 43 0.52 -5.60 4.74
CA ARG A 43 -0.07 -4.95 5.92
C ARG A 43 0.99 -4.35 6.83
N PHE A 44 2.02 -5.14 7.14
CA PHE A 44 3.17 -4.69 7.92
C PHE A 44 3.86 -3.49 7.26
N GLY A 45 4.09 -3.52 5.95
CA GLY A 45 4.70 -2.43 5.20
C GLY A 45 3.92 -1.11 5.29
N PHE A 46 2.59 -1.15 5.19
CA PHE A 46 1.76 0.04 5.34
C PHE A 46 1.74 0.58 6.78
N ILE A 47 1.80 -0.28 7.80
CA ILE A 47 1.89 0.14 9.20
C ILE A 47 3.26 0.78 9.50
N GLU A 48 4.36 0.21 9.00
CA GLU A 48 5.68 0.82 9.15
C GLU A 48 5.80 2.15 8.38
N MET A 49 5.13 2.23 7.23
CA MET A 49 5.07 3.45 6.43
C MET A 49 4.27 4.55 7.14
N SER A 50 3.14 4.21 7.77
CA SER A 50 2.26 5.18 8.43
C SER A 50 2.91 5.80 9.66
N GLN A 51 3.70 5.05 10.42
CA GLN A 51 4.46 5.56 11.57
C GLN A 51 5.48 6.66 11.20
N ARG A 52 5.86 6.74 9.93
CA ARG A 52 6.86 7.70 9.41
C ARG A 52 6.24 8.77 8.52
N CYS A 53 4.98 8.56 8.12
CA CYS A 53 4.24 9.49 7.30
C CYS A 53 3.70 10.61 8.18
N GLU A 54 3.99 11.86 7.83
CA GLU A 54 3.35 12.98 8.49
C GLU A 54 1.90 13.14 8.01
N ARG A 55 1.02 13.65 8.87
CA ARG A 55 -0.36 13.96 8.49
C ARG A 55 -0.38 15.02 7.39
N ASP A 56 -1.36 14.92 6.50
CA ASP A 56 -1.53 15.77 5.30
C ASP A 56 -0.36 15.72 4.30
N LYS A 57 0.42 14.63 4.33
CA LYS A 57 1.48 14.38 3.36
C LYS A 57 1.30 13.03 2.69
N ARG A 58 1.78 12.98 1.45
CA ARG A 58 1.93 11.74 0.69
C ARG A 58 3.36 11.23 0.80
N MET A 59 3.48 9.98 1.21
CA MET A 59 4.75 9.27 1.22
C MET A 59 4.76 8.23 0.11
N VAL A 60 5.91 8.05 -0.54
CA VAL A 60 6.09 7.06 -1.61
C VAL A 60 7.39 6.32 -1.40
N ILE A 61 7.33 5.00 -1.34
CA ILE A 61 8.51 4.14 -1.17
C ILE A 61 8.64 3.27 -2.39
N LYS A 62 9.79 3.38 -3.04
CA LYS A 62 10.19 2.54 -4.15
C LYS A 62 11.10 1.42 -3.65
N SER A 63 10.74 0.18 -3.95
CA SER A 63 11.63 -0.97 -3.75
C SER A 63 11.88 -1.64 -5.10
N ASN A 64 13.15 -1.85 -5.43
CA ASN A 64 13.54 -2.58 -6.66
C ASN A 64 13.55 -4.10 -6.44
N GLU A 65 13.28 -4.57 -5.21
CA GLU A 65 13.19 -6.00 -4.95
C GLU A 65 11.95 -6.62 -5.62
N TYR A 66 12.03 -7.91 -5.93
CA TYR A 66 10.90 -8.71 -6.44
C TYR A 66 10.24 -8.16 -7.71
N GLY A 67 11.04 -7.59 -8.62
CA GLY A 67 10.53 -7.04 -9.89
C GLY A 67 10.05 -5.60 -9.82
N GLY A 68 10.24 -4.92 -8.68
CA GLY A 68 9.95 -3.50 -8.53
C GLY A 68 8.53 -3.23 -8.06
N VAL A 69 8.41 -2.70 -6.84
CA VAL A 69 7.12 -2.31 -6.23
C VAL A 69 7.15 -0.88 -5.73
N LEU A 70 5.98 -0.25 -5.72
CA LEU A 70 5.75 1.12 -5.30
C LEU A 70 4.66 1.17 -4.22
N PHE A 71 5.05 1.50 -3.00
CA PHE A 71 4.12 1.81 -1.92
C PHE A 71 3.79 3.30 -1.98
N ASN A 72 2.50 3.62 -1.98
CA ASN A 72 1.99 4.97 -1.83
C ASN A 72 1.10 5.01 -0.60
N LEU A 73 1.28 6.00 0.26
CA LEU A 73 0.38 6.26 1.37
C LEU A 73 0.14 7.76 1.43
N LEU A 74 -1.13 8.15 1.37
CA LEU A 74 -1.56 9.50 1.69
C LEU A 74 -2.31 9.44 3.02
N VAL A 75 -1.93 10.30 3.97
CA VAL A 75 -2.61 10.45 5.26
C VAL A 75 -3.22 11.84 5.34
N LYS A 76 -4.50 11.93 5.70
CA LYS A 76 -5.23 13.18 5.90
C LYS A 76 -5.08 13.71 7.33
N PRO A 77 -5.41 14.99 7.59
CA PRO A 77 -5.24 15.62 8.92
C PRO A 77 -5.97 14.90 10.06
N ASP A 78 -7.08 14.24 9.75
CA ASP A 78 -7.91 13.45 10.66
C ASP A 78 -7.29 12.09 11.04
N GLY A 79 -6.14 11.73 10.44
CA GLY A 79 -5.46 10.47 10.70
C GLY A 79 -5.89 9.32 9.78
N LEU A 80 -6.88 9.53 8.90
CA LEU A 80 -7.27 8.55 7.90
C LEU A 80 -6.24 8.50 6.77
N GLY A 81 -5.82 7.29 6.39
CA GLY A 81 -4.86 7.07 5.32
C GLY A 81 -5.32 6.05 4.29
N ILE A 82 -4.97 6.29 3.03
CA ILE A 82 -5.17 5.35 1.93
C ILE A 82 -3.80 4.90 1.40
N GLY A 83 -3.56 3.59 1.51
CA GLY A 83 -2.36 2.91 1.04
C GLY A 83 -2.60 2.14 -0.26
N ILE A 84 -1.75 2.35 -1.26
CA ILE A 84 -1.78 1.63 -2.54
C ILE A 84 -0.43 0.97 -2.80
N LEU A 85 -0.45 -0.31 -3.17
CA LEU A 85 0.73 -1.06 -3.60
C LEU A 85 0.58 -1.44 -5.07
N THR A 86 1.52 -0.98 -5.89
CA THR A 86 1.57 -1.25 -7.33
C THR A 86 2.97 -1.70 -7.74
N ASN A 87 3.13 -2.11 -8.99
CA ASN A 87 4.46 -2.19 -9.59
C ASN A 87 4.90 -0.84 -10.15
N LEU A 88 6.17 -0.74 -10.57
CA LEU A 88 6.76 0.50 -11.06
C LEU A 88 6.15 1.01 -12.38
N ASP A 89 5.53 0.14 -13.17
CA ASP A 89 4.91 0.49 -14.45
C ASP A 89 3.53 1.15 -14.29
N TYR A 90 2.97 1.20 -13.07
CA TYR A 90 1.63 1.72 -12.85
C TYR A 90 1.61 3.26 -12.95
N PRO A 91 0.73 3.86 -13.77
CA PRO A 91 0.74 5.31 -14.00
C PRO A 91 0.47 6.10 -12.72
N LYS A 92 1.32 7.11 -12.45
CA LYS A 92 1.24 7.93 -11.23
C LYS A 92 -0.13 8.58 -11.05
N ASN A 93 -0.67 9.21 -12.10
CA ASN A 93 -1.96 9.87 -12.05
C ASN A 93 -3.07 8.88 -11.69
N THR A 94 -3.04 7.67 -12.24
CA THR A 94 -4.03 6.62 -11.88
C THR A 94 -3.92 6.24 -10.39
N ILE A 95 -2.71 6.13 -9.83
CA ILE A 95 -2.54 5.90 -8.39
C ILE A 95 -3.17 7.03 -7.59
N THR A 96 -2.86 8.27 -7.94
CA THR A 96 -3.39 9.46 -7.26
C THR A 96 -4.92 9.46 -7.31
N TYR A 97 -5.51 9.28 -8.49
CA TYR A 97 -6.95 9.17 -8.66
C TYR A 97 -7.57 8.11 -7.77
N ILE A 98 -7.02 6.89 -7.74
CA ILE A 98 -7.56 5.81 -6.90
C ILE A 98 -7.48 6.20 -5.41
N ILE A 99 -6.42 6.88 -4.97
CA ILE A 99 -6.29 7.36 -3.59
C ILE A 99 -7.43 8.33 -3.26
N HIS A 100 -7.59 9.41 -4.03
CA HIS A 100 -8.63 10.41 -3.78
C HIS A 100 -10.04 9.83 -3.87
N ARG A 101 -10.29 9.01 -4.90
CA ARG A 101 -11.58 8.33 -5.06
C ARG A 101 -11.88 7.41 -3.90
N SER A 102 -10.87 6.74 -3.34
CA SER A 102 -11.04 5.90 -2.15
C SER A 102 -11.38 6.72 -0.91
N PHE A 103 -10.77 7.89 -0.74
CA PHE A 103 -11.14 8.82 0.33
C PHE A 103 -12.59 9.28 0.18
N GLU A 104 -13.02 9.71 -1.01
CA GLU A 104 -14.40 10.12 -1.27
C GLU A 104 -15.40 9.03 -0.90
N LEU A 105 -15.16 7.80 -1.38
CA LEU A 105 -16.02 6.65 -1.07
C LEU A 105 -16.04 6.36 0.42
N PHE A 106 -14.90 6.43 1.10
CA PHE A 106 -14.85 6.13 2.52
C PHE A 106 -15.54 7.20 3.38
N TYR A 107 -15.31 8.50 3.11
CA TYR A 107 -15.97 9.59 3.83
C TYR A 107 -17.47 9.64 3.60
N TYR A 108 -17.92 9.41 2.35
CA TYR A 108 -19.34 9.35 2.03
C TYR A 108 -20.05 8.31 2.91
N ASN A 109 -19.47 7.11 3.02
CA ASN A 109 -20.02 6.04 3.85
C ASN A 109 -19.97 6.34 5.37
N ILE A 110 -18.95 7.06 5.87
CA ILE A 110 -18.91 7.48 7.28
C ILE A 110 -20.07 8.44 7.60
N VAL A 111 -20.35 9.39 6.70
CA VAL A 111 -21.44 10.35 6.88
C VAL A 111 -22.79 9.63 6.87
N ASP A 112 -22.98 8.67 5.96
CA ASP A 112 -24.18 7.83 5.93
C ASP A 112 -24.33 6.96 7.19
N ASP A 113 -23.23 6.45 7.76
CA ASP A 113 -23.26 5.69 9.03
C ASP A 113 -23.74 6.55 10.22
N ILE A 114 -23.31 7.82 10.30
CA ILE A 114 -23.74 8.77 11.34
C ILE A 114 -25.24 9.10 11.22
N ILE A 115 -25.74 9.19 9.99
CA ILE A 115 -27.14 9.56 9.71
C ILE A 115 -28.08 8.36 9.89
N THR A 116 -27.64 7.14 9.58
CA THR A 116 -28.54 6.00 9.34
C THR A 116 -28.30 4.76 10.23
N SER A 117 -27.33 4.79 11.15
CA SER A 117 -27.04 3.74 12.16
C SER A 117 -26.90 2.30 11.60
N SER A 118 -26.74 2.16 10.29
CA SER A 118 -26.61 0.90 9.56
C SER A 118 -25.81 1.19 8.30
N CYS A 119 -24.50 0.90 8.27
CA CYS A 119 -23.92 -0.09 7.37
C CYS A 119 -22.40 0.13 7.19
N ILE A 120 -21.58 -0.34 8.14
CA ILE A 120 -20.13 -0.56 7.95
C ILE A 120 -19.85 -1.48 6.73
N LYS A 121 -20.83 -2.26 6.27
CA LYS A 121 -20.71 -3.20 5.13
C LYS A 121 -20.72 -2.54 3.75
N SER A 122 -21.30 -1.34 3.56
CA SER A 122 -21.42 -0.74 2.21
C SER A 122 -20.05 -0.41 1.65
N SER A 123 -19.26 0.39 2.39
CA SER A 123 -17.93 0.89 2.00
C SER A 123 -16.96 -0.15 1.47
N SER A 124 -17.02 -1.37 2.02
CA SER A 124 -16.15 -2.47 1.57
C SER A 124 -16.44 -2.91 0.14
N SER A 125 -17.68 -2.74 -0.34
CA SER A 125 -18.13 -3.17 -1.65
C SER A 125 -17.78 -2.19 -2.76
N GLU A 126 -17.88 -0.87 -2.54
CA GLU A 126 -17.49 0.11 -3.56
C GLU A 126 -15.96 0.17 -3.70
N LEU A 127 -15.21 0.02 -2.59
CA LEU A 127 -13.76 -0.12 -2.63
C LEU A 127 -13.32 -1.40 -3.34
N ASP A 128 -14.05 -2.52 -3.15
CA ASP A 128 -13.83 -3.77 -3.87
C ASP A 128 -14.06 -3.60 -5.38
N TYR A 129 -15.12 -2.88 -5.77
CA TYR A 129 -15.39 -2.54 -7.17
C TYR A 129 -14.28 -1.66 -7.75
N LEU A 130 -13.89 -0.59 -7.06
CA LEU A 130 -12.82 0.31 -7.48
C LEU A 130 -11.51 -0.46 -7.69
N PHE A 131 -11.13 -1.30 -6.72
CA PHE A 131 -9.95 -2.14 -6.81
C PHE A 131 -10.02 -3.08 -8.03
N THR A 132 -11.15 -3.76 -8.23
CA THR A 132 -11.32 -4.72 -9.33
C THR A 132 -11.30 -4.03 -10.69
N HIS A 133 -11.93 -2.86 -10.79
CA HIS A 133 -11.95 -2.04 -11.99
C HIS A 133 -10.53 -1.63 -12.41
N PHE A 134 -9.74 -1.10 -11.48
CA PHE A 134 -8.38 -0.60 -11.74
C PHE A 134 -7.28 -1.67 -11.75
N ASN A 135 -7.59 -2.89 -11.29
CA ASN A 135 -6.73 -4.06 -11.48
C ASN A 135 -6.89 -4.67 -12.88
N ASN A 136 -7.98 -4.38 -13.60
CA ASN A 136 -8.12 -4.73 -15.01
C ASN A 136 -7.20 -3.83 -15.86
N GLN A 137 -6.27 -4.44 -16.59
CA GLN A 137 -5.25 -3.75 -17.38
C GLN A 137 -5.81 -2.72 -18.37
N LYS A 138 -7.01 -2.95 -18.91
CA LYS A 138 -7.66 -2.03 -19.86
C LYS A 138 -8.07 -0.70 -19.23
N ASN A 139 -8.28 -0.69 -17.92
CA ASN A 139 -8.81 0.45 -17.17
C ASN A 139 -7.73 1.19 -16.38
N CYS A 140 -6.46 0.89 -16.66
CA CYS A 140 -5.33 1.53 -15.97
C CYS A 140 -5.09 2.98 -16.43
N LYS A 141 -5.76 3.42 -17.51
CA LYS A 141 -5.71 4.80 -18.01
C LYS A 141 -6.97 5.55 -17.64
N LEU A 142 -6.80 6.77 -17.15
CA LEU A 142 -7.87 7.68 -16.79
C LEU A 142 -8.47 8.38 -18.03
N SER A 143 -9.71 8.85 -17.89
CA SER A 143 -10.31 9.80 -18.83
C SER A 143 -9.59 11.15 -18.78
N LYS A 144 -9.78 12.00 -19.80
CA LYS A 144 -9.14 13.34 -19.83
C LYS A 144 -9.59 14.20 -18.65
N GLU A 145 -10.88 14.14 -18.31
CA GLU A 145 -11.46 14.88 -17.20
C GLU A 145 -10.90 14.40 -15.86
N GLU A 146 -10.75 13.09 -15.69
CA GLU A 146 -10.16 12.48 -14.50
C GLU A 146 -8.68 12.85 -14.36
N MET A 147 -7.92 12.88 -15.45
CA MET A 147 -6.53 13.32 -15.45
C MET A 147 -6.39 14.76 -14.96
N ILE A 148 -7.21 15.69 -15.47
CA ILE A 148 -7.16 17.10 -15.08
C ILE A 148 -7.47 17.27 -13.59
N LYS A 149 -8.50 16.59 -13.08
CA LYS A 149 -8.83 16.58 -11.65
C LYS A 149 -7.66 16.07 -10.81
N THR A 150 -7.07 14.99 -11.26
CA THR A 150 -5.92 14.37 -10.58
C THR A 150 -4.71 15.30 -10.58
N GLU A 151 -4.43 16.02 -11.67
CA GLU A 151 -3.32 16.98 -11.72
C GLU A 151 -3.52 18.14 -10.74
N LEU A 152 -4.76 18.61 -10.56
CA LEU A 152 -5.11 19.58 -9.53
C LEU A 152 -4.90 19.00 -8.12
N ASP A 153 -5.30 17.75 -7.89
CA ASP A 153 -5.08 17.10 -6.60
C ASP A 153 -3.58 16.92 -6.29
N GLU A 154 -2.78 16.50 -7.28
CA GLU A 154 -1.32 16.36 -7.14
C GLU A 154 -0.63 17.69 -6.83
N THR A 155 -1.13 18.80 -7.38
CA THR A 155 -0.56 20.14 -7.13
C THR A 155 -1.01 20.72 -5.79
N ASN A 156 -2.20 20.35 -5.31
CA ASN A 156 -2.69 20.74 -3.98
C ASN A 156 -2.03 19.95 -2.85
N GLU A 157 -1.61 18.71 -3.12
CA GLU A 157 -0.81 17.95 -2.17
C GLU A 157 0.55 18.61 -1.98
N LYS A 158 0.95 18.89 -0.73
CA LYS A 158 2.34 19.21 -0.38
C LYS A 158 3.18 17.97 -0.57
N MET A 159 3.46 17.64 -1.83
CA MET A 159 4.13 16.41 -2.23
C MET A 159 5.64 16.55 -1.94
N SER A 160 6.00 16.46 -0.66
CA SER A 160 7.35 16.07 -0.28
C SER A 160 7.45 14.57 -0.52
N VAL A 161 7.74 14.18 -1.76
CA VAL A 161 8.09 12.78 -2.06
C VAL A 161 9.38 12.48 -1.32
N LEU A 162 9.28 12.09 -0.06
CA LEU A 162 10.35 11.43 0.65
C LEU A 162 10.46 10.03 0.04
N VAL A 163 11.18 9.91 -1.09
CA VAL A 163 11.65 8.62 -1.62
C VAL A 163 12.77 8.15 -0.69
N THR A 164 12.42 7.86 0.55
CA THR A 164 13.37 7.34 1.53
C THR A 164 13.57 5.87 1.21
N LYS A 165 14.83 5.44 1.06
CA LYS A 165 15.18 4.01 1.19
C LYS A 165 14.83 3.64 2.63
N LEU A 166 13.59 3.17 2.85
CA LEU A 166 13.00 3.22 4.18
C LEU A 166 13.71 2.36 5.23
N ILE A 167 14.50 1.38 4.82
CA ILE A 167 15.40 0.72 5.74
C ILE A 167 16.82 0.91 5.25
N SER A 168 17.49 1.90 5.84
CA SER A 168 18.87 2.26 5.52
C SER A 168 19.87 1.18 5.94
N ARG A 169 19.47 0.25 6.82
CA ARG A 169 20.31 -0.87 7.28
C ARG A 169 19.55 -2.18 7.33
N GLU A 170 20.06 -3.15 6.61
CA GLU A 170 19.51 -4.50 6.50
C GLU A 170 19.24 -5.22 7.83
N ASP A 171 19.97 -4.85 8.89
CA ASP A 171 19.86 -5.43 10.22
C ASP A 171 18.72 -4.80 11.04
N GLU A 172 18.43 -3.51 10.81
CA GLU A 172 17.26 -2.84 11.40
C GLU A 172 15.97 -3.47 10.85
N LEU A 173 15.90 -3.81 9.55
CA LEU A 173 14.72 -4.49 8.99
C LEU A 173 14.50 -5.88 9.63
N GLN A 174 15.57 -6.63 9.88
CA GLN A 174 15.47 -7.94 10.52
C GLN A 174 14.98 -7.84 11.96
N ASP A 175 15.41 -6.81 12.69
CA ASP A 175 14.97 -6.54 14.05
C ASP A 175 13.48 -6.14 14.09
N ILE A 176 13.07 -5.19 13.24
CA ILE A 176 11.67 -4.74 13.14
C ILE A 176 10.76 -5.93 12.73
N VAL A 177 11.16 -6.74 11.74
CA VAL A 177 10.40 -7.94 11.34
C VAL A 177 10.31 -8.98 12.46
N SER A 178 11.38 -9.16 13.25
CA SER A 178 11.39 -10.13 14.34
C SER A 178 10.48 -9.70 15.50
N LYS A 179 10.45 -8.40 15.82
CA LYS A 179 9.62 -7.79 16.87
C LYS A 179 8.16 -7.56 16.47
N SER A 180 7.85 -7.57 15.17
CA SER A 180 6.49 -7.32 14.66
C SER A 180 5.48 -8.33 15.20
N GLU A 181 4.37 -7.84 15.74
CA GLU A 181 3.20 -8.65 16.14
C GLU A 181 2.24 -8.91 14.97
N ILE A 182 2.41 -8.16 13.87
CA ILE A 182 1.55 -8.24 12.67
C ILE A 182 1.91 -9.45 11.80
N LEU A 183 3.19 -9.86 11.83
CA LEU A 183 3.70 -10.97 11.05
C LEU A 183 3.62 -12.28 11.84
N SER A 184 3.06 -13.32 11.22
CA SER A 184 3.10 -14.66 11.79
C SER A 184 4.52 -15.23 11.83
N ASP A 185 4.78 -16.18 12.73
CA ASP A 185 6.08 -16.87 12.82
C ASP A 185 6.48 -17.51 11.49
N LYS A 186 5.51 -18.03 10.74
CA LYS A 186 5.71 -18.58 9.40
C LYS A 186 6.23 -17.51 8.44
N SER A 187 5.63 -16.33 8.44
CA SER A 187 6.05 -15.20 7.60
C SER A 187 7.42 -14.65 8.00
N LYS A 188 7.72 -14.57 9.30
CA LYS A 188 9.06 -14.20 9.82
C LYS A 188 10.13 -15.18 9.34
N VAL A 189 9.87 -16.49 9.44
CA VAL A 189 10.79 -17.54 8.96
C VAL A 189 10.94 -17.48 7.44
N PHE A 190 9.84 -17.27 6.70
CA PHE A 190 9.87 -17.13 5.24
C PHE A 190 10.77 -15.97 4.81
N PHE A 191 10.64 -14.80 5.44
CA PHE A 191 11.48 -13.64 5.18
C PHE A 191 12.96 -13.91 5.45
N LYS A 192 13.27 -14.55 6.58
CA LYS A 192 14.65 -14.96 6.90
C LYS A 192 15.22 -15.92 5.84
N LYS A 193 14.41 -16.88 5.35
CA LYS A 193 14.82 -17.82 4.29
C LYS A 193 15.01 -17.14 2.94
N ALA A 194 14.07 -16.29 2.52
CA ALA A 194 14.14 -15.55 1.27
C ALA A 194 15.39 -14.64 1.23
N LYS A 195 15.70 -13.96 2.35
CA LYS A 195 16.92 -13.14 2.46
C LYS A 195 18.19 -13.97 2.39
N LYS A 196 18.25 -15.13 3.06
CA LYS A 196 19.40 -16.05 2.97
C LYS A 196 19.63 -16.54 1.54
N SER A 197 18.56 -16.87 0.81
CA SER A 197 18.65 -17.30 -0.59
C SER A 197 19.25 -16.22 -1.50
N LYS A 198 18.89 -14.95 -1.31
CA LYS A 198 19.46 -13.80 -2.05
C LYS A 198 20.96 -13.54 -1.76
N ARG A 199 21.51 -14.06 -0.66
CA ARG A 199 22.95 -13.90 -0.31
C ARG A 199 23.86 -14.96 -0.95
N CYS A 200 23.30 -15.94 -1.67
CA CYS A 200 24.08 -16.86 -2.51
C CYS A 200 24.25 -16.30 -3.93
N HIS A 201 24.95 -15.17 -4.05
CA HIS A 201 25.75 -14.86 -5.23
C HIS A 201 27.21 -14.97 -4.79
N VAL A 202 27.72 -16.20 -4.74
CA VAL A 202 29.13 -16.42 -5.03
C VAL A 202 29.23 -16.31 -6.55
N PRO A 203 29.96 -15.34 -7.12
CA PRO A 203 30.36 -15.42 -8.51
C PRO A 203 31.38 -16.56 -8.59
N CYS A 204 30.91 -17.79 -8.85
CA CYS A 204 31.80 -18.78 -9.43
C CYS A 204 31.99 -18.39 -10.90
N VAL A 205 32.95 -17.48 -11.10
CA VAL A 205 33.92 -17.66 -12.17
C VAL A 205 34.47 -19.07 -11.99
N ILE A 206 34.26 -19.95 -12.96
CA ILE A 206 35.21 -20.98 -13.44
C ILE A 206 34.72 -21.42 -14.82
N GLN A 207 35.55 -21.08 -15.81
CA GLN A 207 35.80 -21.67 -17.14
C GLN A 207 34.63 -22.07 -18.04
#